data_AF-A0A7C6FEV4-F1
#
_entry.id   AF-A0A7C6FEV4-F1
#
_cell.length_a   1.000
_cell.length_b   1.000
_cell.length_c   1.000
_cell.angle_alpha   90.00
_cell.angle_beta   90.00
_cell.angle_gamma   90.00
#
_symmetry.space_group_name_H-M   'P 1'
#
loop_
_entity.id
_entity.type
_entity.pdbx_description
1 polymer ?
#
loop_
_entity_poly.entity_id
_entity_poly.type
_entity_poly.pdbx_seq_one_letter_code
_entity_poly.pdbx_strand_id
1 'polypeptide(L)' 'MSKYKYKTTGNIGLFDQETISEKLSSLGNPLEKLDGVIDFEMFRKELEENMLNTNKKSTAGCKPYDVVMMFKIILL' A
#
# COMPACT_ATOMS: atom_id res chain seq x y z
N MET A 1 -1.94 15.46 -21.69
CA MET A 1 -1.67 14.30 -20.82
C MET A 1 -0.94 13.25 -21.65
N SER A 2 0.34 13.03 -21.39
CA SER A 2 1.14 12.01 -22.09
C SER A 2 0.70 10.62 -21.63
N LYS A 3 0.30 9.74 -22.56
CA LYS A 3 -0.07 8.35 -22.26
C LYS A 3 1.22 7.56 -21.99
N TYR A 4 1.50 7.27 -20.73
CA TYR A 4 2.59 6.38 -20.35
C TYR A 4 2.30 4.96 -20.86
N LYS A 5 3.16 4.44 -21.75
CA LYS A 5 3.11 3.07 -22.27
C LYS A 5 4.08 2.23 -21.44
N TYR A 6 3.55 1.48 -20.48
CA TYR A 6 4.36 0.55 -19.69
C TYR A 6 4.75 -0.66 -20.55
N LYS A 7 6.01 -1.10 -20.48
CA LYS A 7 6.45 -2.34 -21.12
C LYS A 7 5.88 -3.52 -20.33
N THR A 8 5.19 -4.43 -21.01
CA THR A 8 4.58 -5.63 -20.41
C THR A 8 5.58 -6.76 -20.15
N THR A 9 6.79 -6.70 -20.73
CA THR A 9 7.88 -7.67 -20.48
C THR A 9 9.23 -7.13 -20.97
N GLY A 10 10.31 -7.40 -20.23
CA GLY A 10 11.69 -7.04 -20.56
C GLY A 10 12.61 -7.09 -19.33
N ASN A 11 13.92 -7.28 -19.53
CA ASN A 11 14.92 -7.22 -18.46
C ASN A 11 14.82 -5.88 -17.72
N ILE A 12 14.48 -5.95 -16.44
CA ILE A 12 14.47 -4.81 -15.53
C ILE A 12 15.94 -4.42 -15.31
N GLY A 13 16.32 -3.22 -15.74
CA GLY A 13 17.64 -2.67 -15.48
C GLY A 13 17.89 -2.56 -13.97
N LEU A 14 19.15 -2.62 -13.54
CA LEU A 14 19.52 -2.63 -12.12
C LEU A 14 18.87 -1.49 -11.30
N PHE A 15 18.63 -0.34 -11.93
CA PHE A 15 18.09 0.88 -11.30
C PHE A 15 16.66 1.24 -11.75
N ASP A 16 15.96 0.34 -12.46
CA ASP A 16 14.61 0.62 -12.93
C ASP A 16 13.63 0.82 -11.76
N GLN A 17 13.82 0.10 -10.65
CA GLN A 17 12.98 0.27 -9.45
C GLN A 17 13.11 1.66 -8.85
N GLU A 18 14.34 2.15 -8.67
CA GLU A 18 14.63 3.49 -8.15
C GLU A 18 14.03 4.55 -9.09
N THR A 19 14.25 4.40 -10.40
CA THR A 19 13.71 5.30 -11.42
C THR A 19 12.18 5.33 -11.41
N ILE A 20 11.52 4.18 -11.22
CA ILE A 20 10.05 4.09 -11.12
C ILE A 20 9.58 4.76 -9.82
N SER A 21 10.26 4.52 -8.70
CA SER A 21 9.91 5.10 -7.41
C SER A 21 10.05 6.63 -7.42
N GLU A 22 11.14 7.16 -7.97
CA GLU A 22 11.35 8.60 -8.13
C GLU A 22 10.27 9.24 -9.01
N LYS A 23 9.91 8.59 -10.12
CA LYS A 23 8.82 9.06 -10.98
C LYS A 23 7.49 9.07 -10.23
N LEU A 24 7.16 8.01 -9.48
CA LEU A 24 5.94 7.92 -8.69
C LEU A 24 5.89 8.99 -7.59
N SER A 25 7.01 9.24 -6.90
CA SER A 25 7.10 10.32 -5.91
C SER A 25 6.93 11.70 -6.57
N SER A 26 7.54 11.93 -7.74
CA SER A 26 7.42 13.19 -8.49
C SER A 26 5.99 13.50 -8.97
N LEU A 27 5.16 12.46 -9.18
CA LEU A 27 3.74 12.60 -9.50
C LEU A 27 2.91 13.13 -8.32
N GLY A 28 3.50 13.21 -7.13
CA GLY A 28 2.88 13.73 -5.92
C GLY A 28 1.99 12.67 -5.28
N ASN A 29 2.60 11.68 -4.64
CA ASN A 29 1.87 10.66 -3.90
C ASN A 29 1.20 11.29 -2.66
N PRO A 30 -0.14 11.32 -2.57
CA PRO A 30 -0.83 11.82 -1.38
C PRO A 30 -0.41 11.06 -0.12
N LEU A 31 -0.07 9.78 -0.26
CA LEU A 31 0.38 8.94 0.84
C LEU A 31 1.70 9.41 1.43
N GLU A 32 2.66 9.86 0.62
CA GLU A 32 3.95 10.39 1.11
C GLU A 32 3.74 11.65 1.96
N LYS A 33 2.76 12.47 1.59
CA LYS A 33 2.39 13.67 2.37
C LYS A 33 1.70 13.30 3.68
N LEU A 34 0.82 12.31 3.65
CA LEU A 34 0.08 11.87 4.83
C LEU A 34 0.97 11.12 5.83
N ASP A 35 1.92 10.30 5.36
CA ASP A 35 2.85 9.55 6.21
C ASP A 35 3.77 10.49 7.01
N GLY A 36 4.06 11.70 6.50
CA GLY A 36 4.80 12.73 7.24
C GLY A 36 3.98 13.49 8.28
N VAL A 37 2.64 13.38 8.27
CA VAL A 37 1.73 14.18 9.13
C VAL A 37 0.95 13.31 10.11
N ILE A 38 0.67 12.05 9.75
CA ILE A 38 -0.22 11.15 10.46
C ILE A 38 0.55 9.90 10.86
N ASP A 39 0.59 9.61 12.15
CA ASP A 39 1.00 8.29 12.63
C ASP A 39 -0.14 7.30 12.43
N PHE A 40 -0.08 6.51 11.36
CA PHE A 40 -1.13 5.54 11.03
C PHE A 40 -1.28 4.42 12.08
N GLU A 41 -0.27 4.17 12.91
CA GLU A 41 -0.35 3.17 13.97
C GLU A 41 -1.35 3.57 15.06
N MET A 42 -1.69 4.86 15.17
CA MET A 42 -2.73 5.34 16.09
C MET A 42 -4.10 4.68 15.85
N PHE A 43 -4.38 4.30 14.60
CA PHE A 43 -5.65 3.68 14.21
C PHE A 43 -5.64 2.16 14.39
N ARG A 44 -4.49 1.52 14.68
CA ARG A 44 -4.38 0.05 14.71
C ARG A 44 -5.44 -0.56 15.61
N LYS A 45 -5.61 -0.04 16.82
CA LYS A 45 -6.57 -0.58 17.78
C LYS A 45 -8.00 -0.52 17.25
N GLU A 46 -8.41 0.63 16.71
CA GLU A 46 -9.75 0.81 16.16
C GLU A 46 -9.98 -0.08 14.93
N LEU A 47 -8.96 -0.24 14.08
CA LEU A 47 -9.01 -1.08 12.88
C LEU A 47 -9.07 -2.57 13.23
N GLU A 48 -8.28 -3.04 14.20
CA GLU A 48 -8.30 -4.44 14.62
C GLU A 48 -9.63 -4.82 15.27
N GLU A 49 -10.20 -3.94 16.09
CA GLU A 49 -11.50 -4.16 16.74
C GLU A 49 -12.66 -4.25 15.74
N ASN A 50 -12.63 -3.47 14.65
CA ASN A 50 -13.75 -3.38 13.70
C ASN A 50 -13.57 -4.16 12.40
N MET A 51 -12.33 -4.40 11.93
CA MET A 51 -12.07 -5.04 10.63
C MET A 51 -11.75 -6.53 10.74
N LEU A 52 -11.20 -7.00 11.85
CA LEU A 52 -10.84 -8.40 11.99
C LEU A 52 -12.08 -9.24 12.32
N ASN A 53 -12.44 -10.12 11.40
CA ASN A 53 -13.40 -11.18 11.69
C ASN A 53 -12.78 -12.19 12.67
N THR A 54 -13.06 -12.01 13.95
CA THR A 54 -12.65 -12.91 15.04
C THR A 54 -13.43 -14.22 15.05
N ASN A 55 -14.63 -14.24 14.45
CA ASN A 55 -15.46 -15.43 14.29
C ASN A 55 -15.02 -16.25 13.07
N LYS A 56 -13.98 -17.08 13.22
CA LYS A 56 -13.56 -18.05 12.20
C LYS A 56 -14.08 -19.46 12.55
N LYS A 57 -14.71 -20.13 11.57
CA LYS A 57 -15.10 -21.55 11.69
C LYS A 57 -13.91 -22.51 11.72
N SER A 58 -12.76 -22.11 11.19
CA SER A 58 -11.53 -22.92 11.11
C SER A 58 -10.30 -22.02 10.95
N THR A 59 -9.14 -22.50 11.37
CA THR A 59 -7.83 -21.83 11.21
C THR A 59 -7.25 -21.99 9.79
N ALA A 60 -7.96 -22.69 8.89
CA ALA A 60 -7.54 -22.86 7.50
C ALA A 60 -7.61 -21.54 6.71
N GLY A 61 -6.65 -21.34 5.78
CA GLY A 61 -6.62 -20.21 4.85
C GLY A 61 -5.37 -19.34 4.97
N CYS A 62 -5.26 -18.35 4.07
CA CYS A 62 -4.19 -17.36 4.11
C CYS A 62 -4.38 -16.43 5.32
N LYS A 63 -3.27 -16.01 5.94
CA LYS A 63 -3.32 -14.99 6.99
C LYS A 63 -3.84 -13.67 6.37
N PRO A 64 -4.66 -12.89 7.10
CA PRO A 64 -5.09 -11.58 6.63
C PRO A 64 -3.88 -10.66 6.48
N TYR A 65 -4.00 -9.69 5.57
CA TYR A 65 -3.04 -8.59 5.46
C TYR A 65 -3.04 -7.74 6.74
N ASP A 66 -1.96 -6.98 6.95
CA ASP A 66 -1.92 -6.02 8.05
C ASP A 66 -3.01 -4.95 7.87
N VAL A 67 -3.74 -4.66 8.95
CA VAL A 67 -4.91 -3.78 8.90
C VAL A 67 -4.55 -2.32 8.59
N VAL A 68 -3.37 -1.87 9.05
CA VAL A 68 -2.88 -0.52 8.78
C VAL A 68 -2.47 -0.43 7.31
N MET A 69 -1.80 -1.46 6.78
CA MET A 69 -1.48 -1.54 5.36
C MET A 69 -2.73 -1.55 4.47
N MET A 70 -3.76 -2.31 4.84
CA MET A 70 -5.06 -2.29 4.13
C MET A 70 -5.69 -0.90 4.16
N PHE A 71 -5.66 -0.23 5.32
CA PHE A 71 -6.18 1.13 5.47
C PHE A 71 -5.43 2.14 4.59
N LYS A 72 -4.09 2.06 4.52
CA LYS A 72 -3.26 2.88 3.62
C LYS A 72 -3.63 2.69 2.15
N ILE A 73 -3.95 1.46 1.73
CA ILE A 73 -4.36 1.17 0.35
C ILE A 73 -5.74 1.74 0.03
N ILE A 74 -6.70 1.67 0.96
CA ILE A 74 -8.08 2.16 0.74
C ILE A 74 -8.13 3.69 0.57
N LEU A 75 -7.21 4.42 1.20
CA LEU A 75 -7.13 5.89 1.09
C LEU A 75 -6.55 6.37 -0.25
N LEU A 76 -5.98 5.50 -1.08
CA LEU A 76 -5.27 5.78 -2.34
C LEU A 76 -6.10 5.39 -3.57
#